data_AF-A0A068N4F3-F1
#
_entry.id   AF-A0A068N4F3-F1
#
_cell.length_a   1.000
_cell.length_b   1.000
_cell.length_c   1.000
_cell.angle_alpha   90.00
_cell.angle_beta   90.00
_cell.angle_gamma   90.00
#
_symmetry.space_group_name_H-M   'P 1'
#
loop_
_entity.id
_entity.type
_entity.pdbx_description
1 polymer ?
#
loop_
_entity_poly.entity_id
_entity_poly.type
_entity_poly.pdbx_seq_one_letter_code
_entity_poly.pdbx_strand_id
1 'polypeptide(L)'
;MIALDATNNQADCACLLNIEKDKVKVIKRKTEKPFQNLKVVQIVLPGWDSSRPSDRAMEKAIAVRDPLFQAYGPVPILTYKAQLKTLLAEGQWYRDSRGSNQFEGQPHMLSCGLPLPNLGAIKAQFLATGGQIEHFEEYYHRRSQKEVLQNFGRQRANRYPHQQFTHFIITGDPQKNAIHDLAWVKEFGADYVCLHGFEITPKLAIIPRLSRRSVLELPRAKSLRKSWVVVAVMLPMSSPMPGLPSLKLLRHYCIQVN
;
A
#
# COMPACT_ATOMS: atom_id res chain seq x y z
N MET A 1 35.17 7.48 0.33
CA MET A 1 33.87 7.52 -0.37
C MET A 1 32.79 7.88 0.64
N ILE A 2 32.04 8.96 0.40
CA ILE A 2 30.86 9.32 1.21
C ILE A 2 29.64 8.88 0.40
N ALA A 3 28.92 7.87 0.88
CA ALA A 3 27.67 7.45 0.25
C ALA A 3 26.55 8.41 0.69
N LEU A 4 26.06 9.25 -0.24
CA LEU A 4 24.98 10.22 0.01
C LEU A 4 23.57 9.62 -0.19
N ASP A 5 23.39 8.31 -0.02
CA ASP A 5 22.07 7.67 -0.05
C ASP A 5 21.54 7.52 1.38
N ALA A 6 20.60 8.39 1.76
CA ALA A 6 19.94 8.41 3.06
C ALA A 6 19.15 7.12 3.39
N THR A 7 19.00 6.22 2.41
CA THR A 7 18.33 4.93 2.60
C THR A 7 19.30 3.75 2.71
N ASN A 8 20.61 3.93 2.54
CA ASN A 8 21.57 2.84 2.69
C ASN A 8 21.82 2.45 4.15
N ASN A 9 21.89 1.15 4.42
CA ASN A 9 22.24 0.62 5.72
C ASN A 9 23.67 0.04 5.73
N GLN A 10 24.14 -0.35 6.91
CA GLN A 10 25.48 -0.91 7.10
C GLN A 10 25.75 -2.14 6.21
N ALA A 11 24.77 -3.02 6.07
CA ALA A 11 24.91 -4.25 5.29
C ALA A 11 25.04 -3.95 3.79
N ASP A 12 24.29 -2.97 3.29
CA ASP A 12 24.39 -2.56 1.89
C ASP A 12 25.74 -1.91 1.60
N CYS A 13 26.24 -1.05 2.52
CA CYS A 13 27.56 -0.45 2.39
C CYS A 13 28.68 -1.50 2.45
N ALA A 14 28.59 -2.45 3.38
CA ALA A 14 29.56 -3.55 3.50
C ALA A 14 29.60 -4.40 2.23
N CYS A 15 28.42 -4.75 1.71
CA CYS A 15 28.27 -5.50 0.48
C CYS A 15 28.84 -4.76 -0.74
N LEU A 16 28.50 -3.48 -0.91
CA LEU A 16 28.98 -2.66 -2.03
C LEU A 16 30.49 -2.41 -2.00
N LEU A 17 31.08 -2.38 -0.81
CA LEU A 17 32.52 -2.15 -0.61
C LEU A 17 33.33 -3.45 -0.55
N ASN A 18 32.67 -4.61 -0.60
CA ASN A 18 33.27 -5.91 -0.39
C ASN A 18 34.14 -5.98 0.88
N ILE A 19 33.61 -5.47 1.98
CA ILE A 19 34.24 -5.49 3.30
C ILE A 19 33.31 -6.13 4.33
N GLU A 20 33.89 -6.60 5.43
CA GLU A 20 33.12 -7.13 6.55
C GLU A 20 32.26 -6.03 7.19
N LYS A 21 31.06 -6.41 7.65
CA LYS A 21 30.04 -5.49 8.15
C LYS A 21 30.52 -4.67 9.35
N ASP A 22 31.29 -5.28 10.23
CA ASP A 22 31.90 -4.69 11.42
C ASP A 22 32.92 -3.59 11.10
N LYS A 23 33.57 -3.65 9.93
CA LYS A 23 34.48 -2.61 9.44
C LYS A 23 33.75 -1.34 8.98
N VAL A 24 32.44 -1.42 8.74
CA VAL A 24 31.61 -0.24 8.42
C VAL A 24 31.22 0.48 9.72
N LYS A 25 31.88 1.60 10.00
CA LYS A 25 31.50 2.49 11.12
C LYS A 25 30.21 3.24 10.77
N VAL A 26 29.20 3.13 11.63
CA VAL A 26 27.90 3.79 11.45
C VAL A 26 27.69 4.84 12.53
N ILE A 27 27.52 6.09 12.11
CA ILE A 27 27.09 7.17 12.99
C ILE A 27 25.56 7.27 12.89
N LYS A 28 24.85 7.04 14.00
CA LYS A 28 23.39 7.13 14.06
C LYS A 28 22.98 8.29 14.95
N ARG A 29 22.05 9.12 14.49
CA ARG A 29 21.33 10.08 15.33
C ARG A 29 19.97 9.50 15.69
N LYS A 30 19.59 9.56 16.96
CA LYS A 30 18.24 9.20 17.38
C LYS A 30 17.28 10.26 16.85
N THR A 31 16.43 9.87 15.91
CA THR A 31 15.35 10.72 15.38
C THR A 31 14.01 10.08 15.72
N GLU A 32 12.95 10.88 15.76
CA GLU A 32 11.60 10.35 15.80
C GLU A 32 11.33 9.49 14.58
N LYS A 33 10.43 8.53 14.76
CA LYS A 33 10.01 7.64 13.68
C LYS A 33 9.28 8.48 12.62
N PRO A 34 9.63 8.34 11.33
CA PRO A 34 9.17 9.28 10.31
C PRO A 34 7.67 9.19 9.99
N PHE A 35 6.98 8.13 10.40
CA PHE A 35 5.61 7.84 9.97
C PHE A 35 4.60 7.70 11.12
N GLN A 36 4.84 8.34 12.27
CA GLN A 36 3.96 8.26 13.44
C GLN A 36 2.50 8.70 13.17
N ASN A 37 2.28 9.58 12.20
CA ASN A 37 0.97 10.10 11.81
C ASN A 37 0.52 9.58 10.42
N LEU A 38 1.08 8.46 9.98
CA LEU A 38 0.76 7.83 8.70
C LEU A 38 0.12 6.47 8.91
N LYS A 39 -1.03 6.27 8.28
CA LYS A 39 -1.69 4.98 8.14
C LYS A 39 -1.46 4.43 6.74
N VAL A 40 -0.85 3.26 6.64
CA VAL A 40 -0.73 2.49 5.40
C VAL A 40 -1.88 1.49 5.32
N VAL A 41 -2.69 1.60 4.25
CA VAL A 41 -3.76 0.66 3.95
C VAL A 41 -3.39 -0.11 2.70
N GLN A 42 -2.90 -1.33 2.88
CA GLN A 42 -2.63 -2.25 1.79
C GLN A 42 -3.93 -2.88 1.30
N ILE A 43 -4.15 -2.82 0.00
CA ILE A 43 -5.31 -3.38 -0.70
C ILE A 43 -4.80 -4.49 -1.62
N VAL A 44 -4.99 -5.73 -1.20
CA VAL A 44 -4.56 -6.90 -1.95
C VAL A 44 -5.51 -7.15 -3.12
N LEU A 45 -4.97 -7.07 -4.33
CA LEU A 45 -5.65 -7.43 -5.57
C LEU A 45 -4.87 -8.56 -6.28
N PRO A 46 -5.40 -9.79 -6.26
CA PRO A 46 -4.79 -10.90 -6.99
C PRO A 46 -4.65 -10.58 -8.48
N GLY A 47 -3.46 -10.81 -9.04
CA GLY A 47 -3.09 -10.46 -10.41
C GLY A 47 -2.37 -9.11 -10.55
N TRP A 48 -2.08 -8.44 -9.43
CA TRP A 48 -1.29 -7.21 -9.35
C TRP A 48 0.17 -7.49 -8.93
N ASP A 49 0.80 -8.48 -9.54
CA ASP A 49 2.12 -8.99 -9.12
C ASP A 49 3.30 -8.35 -9.89
N SER A 50 3.02 -7.45 -10.85
CA SER A 50 4.07 -6.81 -11.66
C SER A 50 3.70 -5.39 -12.10
N SER A 51 4.63 -4.72 -12.79
CA SER A 51 4.39 -3.41 -13.44
C SER A 51 3.42 -3.48 -14.63
N ARG A 52 3.07 -4.70 -15.06
CA ARG A 52 2.09 -5.00 -16.10
C ARG A 52 1.01 -5.93 -15.53
N PRO A 53 0.11 -5.42 -14.68
CA PRO A 53 -1.03 -6.18 -14.20
C PRO A 53 -1.92 -6.59 -15.38
N SER A 54 -2.68 -7.67 -15.21
CA SER A 54 -3.67 -8.11 -16.22
C SER A 54 -4.81 -7.09 -16.35
N ASP A 55 -5.51 -7.08 -17.49
CA ASP A 55 -6.66 -6.19 -17.72
C ASP A 55 -7.72 -6.34 -16.62
N ARG A 56 -7.99 -7.58 -16.19
CA ARG A 56 -8.91 -7.86 -15.08
C ARG A 56 -8.42 -7.30 -13.74
N ALA A 57 -7.12 -7.24 -13.51
CA ALA A 57 -6.56 -6.61 -12.31
C ALA A 57 -6.68 -5.07 -12.40
N MET A 58 -6.49 -4.49 -13.59
CA MET A 58 -6.74 -3.07 -13.86
C MET A 58 -8.20 -2.66 -13.62
N GLU A 59 -9.15 -3.42 -14.13
CA GLU A 59 -10.59 -3.21 -13.88
C GLU A 59 -10.91 -3.20 -12.38
N LYS A 60 -10.34 -4.15 -11.63
CA LYS A 60 -10.50 -4.21 -10.18
C LYS A 60 -9.91 -3.00 -9.47
N ALA A 61 -8.75 -2.51 -9.90
CA ALA A 61 -8.14 -1.32 -9.32
C ALA A 61 -8.99 -0.07 -9.56
N ILE A 62 -9.56 0.09 -10.76
CA ILE A 62 -10.53 1.16 -11.06
C ILE A 62 -11.75 1.03 -10.13
N ALA A 63 -12.29 -0.17 -9.98
CA ALA A 63 -13.46 -0.42 -9.13
C ALA A 63 -13.17 -0.26 -7.62
N VAL A 64 -11.91 -0.29 -7.19
CA VAL A 64 -11.47 0.05 -5.83
C VAL A 64 -11.28 1.56 -5.67
N ARG A 65 -10.79 2.24 -6.72
CA ARG A 65 -10.58 3.70 -6.73
C ARG A 65 -11.88 4.45 -6.48
N ASP A 66 -12.97 4.07 -7.16
CA ASP A 66 -14.21 4.85 -7.12
C ASP A 66 -14.82 4.93 -5.70
N PRO A 67 -14.92 3.85 -4.90
CA PRO A 67 -15.33 3.94 -3.49
C PRO A 67 -14.37 4.78 -2.63
N LEU A 68 -13.06 4.73 -2.87
CA LEU A 68 -12.10 5.57 -2.15
C LEU A 68 -12.36 7.05 -2.45
N PHE A 69 -12.62 7.40 -3.71
CA PHE A 69 -12.93 8.76 -4.11
C PHE A 69 -14.26 9.25 -3.51
N GLN A 70 -15.25 8.37 -3.40
CA GLN A 70 -16.52 8.70 -2.74
C GLN A 70 -16.34 8.95 -1.24
N ALA A 71 -15.48 8.18 -0.57
CA ALA A 71 -15.29 8.26 0.88
C ALA A 71 -14.36 9.40 1.31
N TYR A 72 -13.34 9.71 0.51
CA TYR A 72 -12.25 10.62 0.88
C TYR A 72 -12.10 11.84 -0.05
N GLY A 73 -12.95 11.98 -1.07
CA GLY A 73 -12.78 12.97 -2.13
C GLY A 73 -11.70 12.56 -3.14
N PRO A 74 -11.31 13.45 -4.07
CA PRO A 74 -10.24 13.18 -5.03
C PRO A 74 -8.93 12.80 -4.33
N VAL A 75 -8.42 11.59 -4.60
CA VAL A 75 -7.18 11.08 -4.03
C VAL A 75 -6.11 11.00 -5.13
N PRO A 76 -4.95 11.68 -5.00
CA PRO A 76 -3.89 11.58 -5.98
C PRO A 76 -3.35 10.15 -6.09
N ILE A 77 -3.12 9.71 -7.33
CA ILE A 77 -2.67 8.39 -7.70
C ILE A 77 -1.24 8.45 -8.24
N LEU A 78 -0.42 7.53 -7.75
CA LEU A 78 0.96 7.33 -8.20
C LEU A 78 1.17 5.88 -8.66
N THR A 79 1.75 5.71 -9.86
CA THR A 79 1.86 4.38 -10.48
C THR A 79 2.97 4.30 -11.54
N TYR A 80 3.06 3.18 -12.26
CA TYR A 80 3.94 2.98 -13.40
C TYR A 80 3.44 3.72 -14.66
N LYS A 81 4.39 4.11 -15.54
CA LYS A 81 4.10 4.80 -16.81
C LYS A 81 2.99 4.14 -17.64
N ALA A 82 3.00 2.82 -17.71
CA ALA A 82 2.05 2.04 -18.52
C ALA A 82 0.59 2.19 -18.05
N GLN A 83 0.37 2.58 -16.79
CA GLN A 83 -0.93 2.60 -16.13
C GLN A 83 -1.48 4.02 -15.96
N LEU A 84 -0.68 5.06 -16.25
CA LEU A 84 -1.03 6.47 -16.03
C LEU A 84 -2.37 6.85 -16.67
N LYS A 85 -2.53 6.57 -17.97
CA LYS A 85 -3.73 6.93 -18.72
C LYS A 85 -4.97 6.18 -18.20
N THR A 86 -4.81 4.88 -17.95
CA THR A 86 -5.93 4.01 -17.53
C THR A 86 -6.41 4.35 -16.11
N LEU A 87 -5.50 4.68 -15.20
CA LEU A 87 -5.85 5.03 -13.82
C LEU A 87 -6.15 6.52 -13.63
N LEU A 88 -5.91 7.35 -14.65
CA LEU A 88 -5.94 8.81 -14.57
C LEU A 88 -5.00 9.34 -13.47
N ALA A 89 -3.81 8.77 -13.39
CA ALA A 89 -2.87 9.05 -12.32
C ALA A 89 -2.07 10.35 -12.51
N GLU A 90 -1.89 11.08 -11.42
CA GLU A 90 -1.24 12.39 -11.37
C GLU A 90 0.29 12.28 -11.34
N GLY A 91 0.85 11.15 -10.92
CA GLY A 91 2.30 10.97 -10.89
C GLY A 91 2.79 9.61 -11.37
N GLN A 92 4.09 9.58 -11.70
CA GLN A 92 4.75 8.39 -12.20
C GLN A 92 6.00 8.04 -11.38
N TRP A 93 6.14 6.77 -10.99
CA TRP A 93 7.41 6.29 -10.44
C TRP A 93 8.56 6.43 -11.44
N TYR A 94 9.75 6.71 -10.88
CA TYR A 94 11.03 6.83 -11.60
C TYR A 94 11.12 7.92 -12.68
N ARG A 95 10.13 8.80 -12.79
CA ARG A 95 10.18 10.00 -13.63
C ARG A 95 10.40 11.24 -12.80
N ASP A 96 9.54 11.42 -11.80
CA ASP A 96 9.60 12.59 -10.94
C ASP A 96 10.69 12.36 -9.91
N SER A 97 11.64 13.31 -9.83
CA SER A 97 12.79 13.22 -8.94
C SER A 97 12.35 12.88 -7.51
N ARG A 98 13.22 12.19 -6.76
CA ARG A 98 12.99 11.86 -5.34
C ARG A 98 12.69 13.09 -4.46
N GLY A 99 12.87 14.31 -4.99
CA GLY A 99 12.59 15.60 -4.35
C GLY A 99 11.33 16.33 -4.83
N SER A 100 10.46 15.72 -5.64
CA SER A 100 9.18 16.36 -6.00
C SER A 100 8.28 16.53 -4.77
N ASN A 101 7.77 17.74 -4.57
CA ASN A 101 6.82 18.08 -3.50
C ASN A 101 5.35 17.97 -3.96
N GLN A 102 5.09 17.36 -5.12
CA GLN A 102 3.75 17.28 -5.71
C GLN A 102 2.69 16.68 -4.78
N PHE A 103 3.09 15.75 -3.91
CA PHE A 103 2.19 15.03 -2.99
C PHE A 103 2.30 15.50 -1.54
N GLU A 104 3.12 16.52 -1.26
CA GLU A 104 3.33 17.02 0.09
C GLU A 104 2.03 17.56 0.71
N GLY A 105 1.75 17.17 1.96
CA GLY A 105 0.57 17.65 2.71
C GLY A 105 -0.77 17.02 2.31
N GLN A 106 -0.81 16.21 1.25
CA GLN A 106 -2.02 15.51 0.81
C GLN A 106 -2.47 14.51 1.89
N PRO A 107 -3.66 14.66 2.52
CA PRO A 107 -4.10 13.77 3.60
C PRO A 107 -4.27 12.32 3.14
N HIS A 108 -4.66 12.13 1.88
CA HIS A 108 -4.91 10.82 1.30
C HIS A 108 -4.12 10.68 0.00
N MET A 109 -3.55 9.51 -0.24
CA MET A 109 -2.84 9.18 -1.48
C MET A 109 -3.06 7.71 -1.83
N LEU A 110 -3.13 7.39 -3.12
CA LEU A 110 -3.22 6.02 -3.63
C LEU A 110 -1.99 5.68 -4.46
N SER A 111 -1.39 4.53 -4.20
CA SER A 111 -0.35 3.94 -5.04
C SER A 111 -0.82 2.65 -5.66
N CYS A 112 -0.64 2.49 -6.96
CA CYS A 112 -1.09 1.30 -7.69
C CYS A 112 0.11 0.44 -8.09
N GLY A 113 0.42 -0.55 -7.26
CA GLY A 113 1.61 -1.42 -7.33
C GLY A 113 2.65 -1.09 -6.27
N LEU A 114 3.77 -1.82 -6.34
CA LEU A 114 5.00 -1.47 -5.61
C LEU A 114 5.97 -0.81 -6.58
N PRO A 115 6.71 0.24 -6.18
CA PRO A 115 7.82 0.78 -6.95
C PRO A 115 9.01 -0.20 -6.88
N LEU A 116 8.91 -1.32 -7.59
CA LEU A 116 10.00 -2.29 -7.69
C LEU A 116 10.99 -1.80 -8.76
N PRO A 117 12.30 -1.72 -8.44
CA PRO A 117 13.31 -1.33 -9.42
C PRO A 117 13.49 -2.43 -10.47
N ASN A 118 14.11 -2.10 -11.60
CA ASN A 118 14.36 -3.11 -12.64
C ASN A 118 15.33 -4.18 -12.12
N LEU A 119 14.84 -5.42 -11.96
CA LEU A 119 15.62 -6.54 -11.42
C LEU A 119 16.94 -6.76 -12.17
N GLY A 120 16.93 -6.72 -13.50
CA GLY A 120 18.11 -6.94 -14.33
C GLY A 120 19.15 -5.83 -14.16
N ALA A 121 18.72 -4.56 -14.13
CA ALA A 121 19.61 -3.43 -13.91
C ALA A 121 20.24 -3.47 -12.51
N ILE A 122 19.45 -3.77 -11.47
CA ILE A 122 19.96 -3.92 -10.10
C ILE A 122 20.90 -5.12 -9.99
N LYS A 123 20.60 -6.24 -10.66
CA LYS A 123 21.47 -7.42 -10.71
C LYS A 123 22.81 -7.12 -11.36
N ALA A 124 22.80 -6.46 -12.52
CA ALA A 124 24.01 -6.07 -13.22
C ALA A 124 24.87 -5.13 -12.36
N GLN A 125 24.25 -4.14 -11.72
CA GLN A 125 24.95 -3.23 -10.81
C GLN A 125 25.57 -3.98 -9.63
N PHE A 126 24.80 -4.84 -8.97
CA PHE A 126 25.23 -5.60 -7.80
C PHE A 126 26.44 -6.50 -8.11
N LEU A 127 26.40 -7.23 -9.22
CA LEU A 127 27.52 -8.08 -9.67
C LEU A 127 28.73 -7.23 -10.07
N ALA A 128 28.53 -6.10 -10.75
CA ALA A 128 29.62 -5.19 -11.12
C ALA A 128 30.34 -4.57 -9.91
N THR A 129 29.64 -4.43 -8.78
CA THR A 129 30.22 -3.98 -7.50
C THR A 129 30.85 -5.10 -6.66
N GLY A 130 30.99 -6.32 -7.22
CA GLY A 130 31.57 -7.47 -6.52
C GLY A 130 30.60 -8.24 -5.62
N GLY A 131 29.30 -8.00 -5.75
CA GLY A 131 28.29 -8.76 -5.03
C GLY A 131 28.23 -10.23 -5.48
N GLN A 132 27.98 -11.13 -4.54
CA GLN A 132 27.85 -12.57 -4.78
C GLN A 132 26.39 -12.94 -5.05
N ILE A 133 26.13 -13.77 -6.06
CA ILE A 133 24.77 -14.04 -6.57
C ILE A 133 23.83 -14.60 -5.50
N GLU A 134 24.38 -15.33 -4.53
CA GLU A 134 23.69 -15.94 -3.38
C GLU A 134 23.07 -14.87 -2.47
N HIS A 135 23.63 -13.66 -2.45
CA HIS A 135 23.15 -12.54 -1.64
C HIS A 135 22.26 -11.56 -2.42
N PHE A 136 22.04 -11.81 -3.71
CA PHE A 136 21.32 -10.88 -4.58
C PHE A 136 19.86 -10.70 -4.19
N GLU A 137 19.16 -11.78 -3.83
CA GLU A 137 17.73 -11.72 -3.48
C GLU A 137 17.49 -10.82 -2.26
N GLU A 138 18.27 -11.03 -1.20
CA GLU A 138 18.18 -10.21 0.01
C GLU A 138 18.52 -8.75 -0.28
N TYR A 139 19.57 -8.50 -1.07
CA TYR A 139 19.94 -7.15 -1.51
C TYR A 139 18.81 -6.47 -2.31
N TYR A 140 18.20 -7.19 -3.25
CA TYR A 140 17.08 -6.69 -4.05
C TYR A 140 15.84 -6.41 -3.19
N HIS A 141 15.55 -7.27 -2.22
CA HIS A 141 14.44 -7.07 -1.28
C HIS A 141 14.64 -5.79 -0.45
N ARG A 142 15.83 -5.61 0.15
CA ARG A 142 16.17 -4.38 0.89
C ARG A 142 16.11 -3.15 0.00
N ARG A 143 16.59 -3.23 -1.25
CA ARG A 143 16.51 -2.11 -2.20
C ARG A 143 15.06 -1.77 -2.55
N SER A 144 14.21 -2.77 -2.75
CA SER A 144 12.78 -2.59 -3.03
C SER A 144 12.04 -1.94 -1.86
N GLN A 145 12.31 -2.38 -0.62
CA GLN A 145 11.74 -1.76 0.57
C GLN A 145 12.09 -0.27 0.68
N LYS A 146 13.31 0.14 0.30
CA LYS A 146 13.69 1.56 0.30
C LYS A 146 12.89 2.38 -0.70
N GLU A 147 12.63 1.85 -1.90
CA GLU A 147 11.80 2.54 -2.89
C GLU A 147 10.34 2.66 -2.39
N VAL A 148 9.82 1.61 -1.74
CA VAL A 148 8.49 1.63 -1.10
C VAL A 148 8.44 2.64 0.05
N LEU A 149 9.47 2.70 0.90
CA LEU A 149 9.59 3.66 1.99
C LEU A 149 9.62 5.10 1.45
N GLN A 150 10.37 5.34 0.37
CA GLN A 150 10.41 6.64 -0.29
C GLN A 150 9.04 7.02 -0.87
N ASN A 151 8.29 6.05 -1.40
CA ASN A 151 6.93 6.27 -1.88
C ASN A 151 6.00 6.78 -0.76
N PHE A 152 6.03 6.16 0.42
CA PHE A 152 5.29 6.64 1.60
C PHE A 152 5.79 8.00 2.09
N GLY A 153 7.08 8.26 1.94
CA GLY A 153 7.69 9.55 2.27
C GLY A 153 7.24 10.73 1.40
N ARG A 154 6.57 10.49 0.27
CA ARG A 154 6.13 11.55 -0.66
C ARG A 154 5.08 12.49 -0.06
N GLN A 155 4.26 12.00 0.87
CA GLN A 155 3.28 12.84 1.58
C GLN A 155 3.92 13.77 2.63
N ARG A 156 5.19 13.52 3.01
CA ARG A 156 5.91 14.27 4.07
C ARG A 156 5.13 14.37 5.38
N ALA A 157 4.45 13.28 5.77
CA ALA A 157 3.56 13.24 6.94
C ALA A 157 4.21 13.82 8.21
N ASN A 158 5.50 13.53 8.44
CA ASN A 158 6.27 14.07 9.57
C ASN A 158 6.36 15.60 9.66
N ARG A 159 6.14 16.34 8.56
CA ARG A 159 6.11 17.81 8.58
C ARG A 159 4.79 18.38 9.14
N TYR A 160 3.78 17.53 9.32
CA TYR A 160 2.43 17.91 9.72
C TYR A 160 1.98 17.10 10.94
N PRO A 161 2.59 17.30 12.12
CA PRO A 161 2.36 16.46 13.30
C PRO A 161 0.91 16.46 13.80
N HIS A 162 0.13 17.49 13.46
CA HIS A 162 -1.28 17.64 13.86
C HIS A 162 -2.28 17.07 12.84
N GLN A 163 -1.79 16.48 11.73
CA GLN A 163 -2.61 15.92 10.67
C GLN A 163 -2.37 14.42 10.55
N GLN A 164 -3.44 13.65 10.35
CA GLN A 164 -3.37 12.22 10.05
C GLN A 164 -3.34 12.01 8.53
N PHE A 165 -2.48 11.10 8.09
CA PHE A 165 -2.31 10.74 6.69
C PHE A 165 -2.74 9.30 6.46
N THR A 166 -3.32 9.03 5.29
CA THR A 166 -3.59 7.67 4.82
C THR A 166 -2.97 7.46 3.45
N HIS A 167 -2.09 6.46 3.35
CA HIS A 167 -1.54 5.98 2.09
C HIS A 167 -2.19 4.64 1.73
N PHE A 168 -3.09 4.66 0.76
CA PHE A 168 -3.64 3.45 0.17
C PHE A 168 -2.65 2.88 -0.83
N ILE A 169 -2.41 1.57 -0.80
CA ILE A 169 -1.53 0.92 -1.76
C ILE A 169 -2.12 -0.39 -2.26
N ILE A 170 -2.30 -0.49 -3.59
CA ILE A 170 -2.73 -1.71 -4.24
C ILE A 170 -1.51 -2.58 -4.52
N THR A 171 -1.56 -3.85 -4.12
CA THR A 171 -0.47 -4.80 -4.34
C THR A 171 -0.97 -6.18 -4.73
N GLY A 172 -0.05 -7.04 -5.13
CA GLY A 172 -0.24 -8.48 -5.18
C GLY A 172 -0.40 -9.10 -3.79
N ASP A 173 -0.44 -10.43 -3.75
CA ASP A 173 -0.74 -11.22 -2.55
C ASP A 173 0.54 -11.49 -1.72
N PRO A 174 0.65 -10.95 -0.49
CA PRO A 174 1.82 -11.17 0.38
C PRO A 174 2.03 -12.65 0.75
N GLN A 175 0.98 -13.48 0.72
CA GLN A 175 1.14 -14.92 0.98
C GLN A 175 1.80 -15.67 -0.17
N LYS A 176 1.81 -15.10 -1.38
CA LYS A 176 2.43 -15.71 -2.56
C LYS A 176 3.83 -15.21 -2.81
N ASN A 177 4.09 -13.94 -2.48
CA ASN A 177 5.39 -13.32 -2.68
C ASN A 177 5.64 -12.31 -1.57
N ALA A 178 6.66 -12.60 -0.75
CA ALA A 178 7.03 -11.84 0.42
C ALA A 178 7.36 -10.37 0.11
N ILE A 179 7.72 -10.03 -1.14
CA ILE A 179 7.96 -8.64 -1.54
C ILE A 179 6.71 -7.76 -1.40
N HIS A 180 5.52 -8.38 -1.41
CA HIS A 180 4.24 -7.70 -1.19
C HIS A 180 3.86 -7.60 0.28
N ASP A 181 4.61 -8.18 1.22
CA ASP A 181 4.38 -7.95 2.63
C ASP A 181 4.91 -6.57 3.04
N LEU A 182 3.99 -5.70 3.46
CA LEU A 182 4.29 -4.34 3.90
C LEU A 182 4.20 -4.19 5.43
N ALA A 183 4.04 -5.27 6.20
CA ALA A 183 3.93 -5.19 7.66
C ALA A 183 5.15 -4.54 8.33
N TRP A 184 6.33 -4.60 7.67
CA TRP A 184 7.57 -3.97 8.12
C TRP A 184 7.49 -2.44 8.26
N VAL A 185 6.51 -1.77 7.63
CA VAL A 185 6.35 -0.30 7.75
C VAL A 185 6.06 0.14 9.19
N LYS A 186 5.55 -0.76 10.05
CA LYS A 186 5.34 -0.51 11.48
C LYS A 186 6.64 -0.17 12.21
N GLU A 187 7.77 -0.68 11.73
CA GLU A 187 9.10 -0.35 12.29
C GLU A 187 9.38 1.14 12.20
N PHE A 188 8.88 1.80 11.14
CA PHE A 188 9.00 3.23 10.86
C PHE A 188 7.90 4.08 11.51
N GLY A 189 7.04 3.47 12.33
CA GLY A 189 6.02 4.15 13.13
C GLY A 189 4.66 4.28 12.46
N ALA A 190 4.49 3.74 11.25
CA ALA A 190 3.21 3.77 10.56
C ALA A 190 2.20 2.78 11.17
N ASP A 191 0.94 3.20 11.23
CA ASP A 191 -0.17 2.27 11.39
C ASP A 191 -0.34 1.46 10.09
N TYR A 192 -0.62 0.16 10.20
CA TYR A 192 -0.72 -0.71 9.04
C TYR A 192 -1.94 -1.63 9.11
N VAL A 193 -2.72 -1.61 8.03
CA VAL A 193 -3.87 -2.49 7.82
C VAL A 193 -3.75 -3.13 6.44
N CYS A 194 -3.97 -4.43 6.37
CA CYS A 194 -4.04 -5.18 5.12
C CYS A 194 -5.47 -5.65 4.90
N LEU A 195 -6.04 -5.28 3.75
CA LEU A 195 -7.40 -5.59 3.33
C LEU A 195 -7.34 -6.28 1.97
N HIS A 196 -8.27 -7.18 1.69
CA HIS A 196 -8.46 -7.64 0.32
C HIS A 196 -9.38 -6.66 -0.44
N GLY A 197 -9.14 -6.42 -1.72
CA GLY A 197 -9.94 -5.46 -2.50
C GLY A 197 -11.45 -5.76 -2.59
N PHE A 198 -11.90 -7.00 -2.31
CA PHE A 198 -13.34 -7.29 -2.22
C PHE A 198 -13.98 -6.77 -0.92
N GLU A 199 -13.19 -6.50 0.11
CA GLU A 199 -13.66 -5.90 1.37
C GLU A 199 -14.00 -4.41 1.17
N ILE A 200 -13.41 -3.78 0.16
CA ILE A 200 -13.68 -2.40 -0.25
C ILE A 200 -14.80 -2.37 -1.30
N THR A 201 -14.75 -3.30 -2.26
CA THR A 201 -15.77 -3.41 -3.31
C THR A 201 -16.32 -4.84 -3.34
N PRO A 202 -17.40 -5.15 -2.59
CA PRO A 202 -17.98 -6.50 -2.53
C PRO A 202 -18.38 -7.08 -3.89
N LYS A 203 -18.69 -6.22 -4.87
CA LYS A 203 -18.97 -6.59 -6.26
C LYS A 203 -17.80 -7.26 -6.98
N LEU A 204 -16.58 -7.13 -6.47
CA LEU A 204 -15.37 -7.78 -7.02
C LEU A 204 -15.14 -9.20 -6.47
N ALA A 205 -16.00 -9.68 -5.57
CA ALA A 205 -15.94 -11.04 -5.06
C ALA A 205 -16.36 -12.04 -6.16
N ILE A 206 -15.51 -13.04 -6.40
CA ILE A 206 -15.90 -14.20 -7.21
C ILE A 206 -16.71 -15.13 -6.28
N ILE A 207 -17.91 -15.52 -6.70
CA ILE A 207 -18.93 -16.27 -5.93
C ILE A 207 -18.36 -17.42 -5.03
N PRO A 208 -17.36 -18.23 -5.44
CA PRO A 208 -16.81 -19.29 -4.60
C PRO A 208 -15.97 -18.82 -3.39
N ARG A 209 -15.52 -17.55 -3.36
CA ARG A 209 -14.74 -17.00 -2.22
C ARG A 209 -15.61 -16.42 -1.11
N LEU A 210 -16.85 -16.00 -1.42
CA LEU A 210 -17.83 -15.57 -0.42
C LEU A 210 -18.29 -16.75 0.45
N SER A 211 -18.51 -17.93 -0.15
CA SER A 211 -18.95 -19.13 0.55
C SER A 211 -17.89 -19.75 1.48
N ARG A 212 -16.59 -19.65 1.13
CA ARG A 212 -15.51 -20.07 2.04
C ARG A 212 -15.37 -19.15 3.25
N ARG A 213 -15.66 -17.85 3.11
CA ARG A 213 -15.49 -16.87 4.19
C ARG A 213 -16.67 -16.86 5.16
N SER A 214 -17.91 -17.05 4.70
CA SER A 214 -19.05 -17.25 5.61
C SER A 214 -18.88 -18.46 6.53
N VAL A 215 -18.18 -19.51 6.06
CA VAL A 215 -17.80 -20.68 6.87
C VAL A 215 -16.64 -20.37 7.85
N LEU A 216 -15.70 -19.49 7.49
CA LEU A 216 -14.54 -19.12 8.31
C LEU A 216 -14.79 -17.98 9.31
N GLU A 217 -15.85 -17.19 9.15
CA GLU A 217 -16.23 -16.13 10.10
C GLU A 217 -17.11 -16.62 11.27
N LEU A 218 -17.73 -17.81 11.14
CA LEU A 218 -18.50 -18.44 12.22
C LEU A 218 -17.69 -18.71 13.52
N PRO A 219 -16.39 -19.08 13.47
CA PRO A 219 -15.59 -19.25 14.68
C PRO A 219 -14.95 -17.94 15.21
N ARG A 220 -14.67 -16.95 14.35
CA ARG A 220 -13.99 -15.69 14.77
C ARG A 220 -14.93 -14.70 15.47
N ALA A 221 -16.23 -14.73 15.19
CA ALA A 221 -17.23 -13.88 15.84
C ALA A 221 -17.40 -14.14 17.35
N LYS A 222 -16.86 -15.24 17.89
CA LYS A 222 -16.90 -15.53 19.35
C LYS A 222 -15.76 -14.90 20.15
N SER A 223 -14.73 -14.32 19.52
CA SER A 223 -13.48 -13.93 20.20
C SER A 223 -13.13 -12.43 20.21
N LEU A 224 -13.93 -11.55 19.58
CA LEU A 224 -13.64 -10.12 19.53
C LEU A 224 -14.87 -9.30 19.94
N ARG A 225 -15.15 -9.23 21.25
CA ARG A 225 -15.90 -8.10 21.81
C ARG A 225 -14.90 -6.99 22.12
N LYS A 226 -15.24 -5.77 21.67
CA LYS A 226 -14.51 -4.49 21.81
C LYS A 226 -13.54 -4.13 20.68
N SER A 227 -14.09 -3.85 19.51
CA SER A 227 -13.58 -2.78 18.65
C SER A 227 -14.64 -2.42 17.62
N TRP A 228 -14.95 -1.12 17.55
CA TRP A 228 -15.99 -0.55 16.70
C TRP A 228 -15.68 -0.81 15.23
N VAL A 229 -16.55 -1.55 14.56
CA VAL A 229 -16.54 -1.67 13.10
C VAL A 229 -17.81 -1.00 12.59
N VAL A 230 -17.67 0.16 11.95
CA VAL A 230 -18.77 0.74 11.17
C VAL A 230 -18.84 -0.05 9.87
N VAL A 231 -19.74 -1.03 9.82
CA VAL A 231 -20.08 -1.75 8.59
C VAL A 231 -21.31 -1.09 8.00
N ALA A 232 -21.16 -0.38 6.88
CA ALA A 232 -22.30 0.05 6.08
C ALA A 232 -22.83 -1.16 5.30
N VAL A 233 -23.91 -1.77 5.79
CA VAL A 233 -24.62 -2.85 5.07
C VAL A 233 -25.74 -2.23 4.24
N MET A 234 -25.60 -2.25 2.91
CA MET A 234 -26.71 -1.99 1.99
C MET A 234 -27.57 -3.26 1.91
N LEU A 235 -28.74 -3.25 2.54
CA LEU A 235 -29.73 -4.33 2.36
C LEU A 235 -30.56 -4.08 1.09
N PRO A 236 -30.82 -5.10 0.27
CA PRO A 236 -31.80 -4.98 -0.82
C PRO A 236 -33.22 -4.96 -0.23
N MET A 237 -34.01 -3.94 -0.55
CA MET A 237 -35.43 -3.94 -0.20
C MET A 237 -36.17 -4.93 -1.10
N SER A 238 -36.86 -5.88 -0.47
CA SER A 238 -37.85 -6.73 -1.12
C SER A 238 -39.11 -5.92 -1.43
N SER A 239 -39.39 -5.79 -2.73
CA SER A 239 -40.67 -5.41 -3.37
C SER A 239 -41.00 -3.90 -3.45
N PRO A 240 -41.40 -3.39 -4.64
CA PRO A 240 -41.85 -2.00 -4.80
C PRO A 240 -43.33 -1.86 -4.42
N MET A 241 -43.66 -0.84 -3.63
CA MET A 241 -45.03 -0.33 -3.53
C MET A 241 -45.31 0.60 -4.73
N PRO A 242 -46.46 0.48 -5.41
CA PRO A 242 -46.77 1.32 -6.57
C PRO A 242 -47.24 2.71 -6.11
N GLY A 243 -46.68 3.77 -6.69
CA GLY A 243 -47.34 5.09 -6.70
C GLY A 243 -46.63 6.30 -6.07
N LEU A 244 -45.33 6.26 -5.75
CA LEU A 244 -44.60 7.45 -5.27
C LEU A 244 -43.27 7.67 -6.03
N PRO A 245 -42.92 8.91 -6.42
CA PRO A 245 -41.66 9.22 -7.06
C PRO A 245 -40.48 9.08 -6.09
N SER A 246 -39.39 8.47 -6.58
CA SER A 246 -38.28 7.95 -5.80
C SER A 246 -37.29 9.02 -5.30
N LEU A 247 -37.52 9.56 -4.09
CA LEU A 247 -36.49 10.24 -3.30
C LEU A 247 -35.83 9.25 -2.32
N LYS A 248 -34.55 8.92 -2.55
CA LYS A 248 -33.75 8.11 -1.62
C LYS A 248 -33.34 8.95 -0.42
N LEU A 249 -34.03 8.81 0.71
CA LEU A 249 -33.56 9.27 2.01
C LEU A 249 -32.57 8.27 2.62
N LEU A 250 -31.32 8.69 2.83
CA LEU A 250 -30.35 8.00 3.69
C LEU A 250 -30.69 8.32 5.16
N ARG A 251 -31.25 7.35 5.90
CA ARG A 251 -31.33 7.46 7.37
C ARG A 251 -30.08 6.84 8.00
N HIS A 252 -29.36 7.64 8.78
CA HIS A 252 -28.35 7.16 9.71
C HIS A 252 -29.06 6.60 10.95
N TYR A 253 -28.83 5.33 11.27
CA TYR A 253 -29.22 4.78 12.57
C TYR A 253 -27.96 4.32 13.31
N CYS A 254 -27.73 4.92 14.48
CA CYS A 254 -26.83 4.42 15.50
C CYS A 254 -27.70 3.58 16.44
N ILE A 255 -27.52 2.25 16.48
CA ILE A 255 -28.20 1.39 17.44
C ILE A 255 -27.18 1.00 18.51
N GLN A 256 -27.42 1.50 19.72
CA GLN A 256 -26.75 1.09 20.94
C GLN A 256 -27.47 -0.17 21.45
N VAL A 257 -26.75 -1.28 21.66
CA VAL A 257 -27.31 -2.44 22.37
C VAL A 257 -26.35 -2.82 23.49
N ASN A 258 -26.88 -2.80 24.72
CA ASN A 258 -26.20 -3.20 25.96
C ASN A 258 -25.81 -4.68 25.97
#